data_AF-A0A2K4K9X3-F1
#
_entry.id   AF-A0A2K4K9X3-F1
#
_cell.length_a   1.000
_cell.length_b   1.000
_cell.length_c   1.000
_cell.angle_alpha   90.00
_cell.angle_beta   90.00
_cell.angle_gamma   90.00
#
_symmetry.space_group_name_H-M   'P 1'
#
loop_
_entity.id
_entity.type
_entity.pdbx_description
1 polymer ?
#
loop_
_entity_poly.entity_id
_entity_poly.type
_entity_poly.pdbx_seq_one_letter_code
_entity_poly.pdbx_strand_id
1 'polypeptide(L)'
;MSRKKSTQRDLDLLAMSSIASQLPVRFENKTAWHVFAGECRGCNQTIPDEHLRGAVTRTAQWCFTIEASGYCPECRSITRFLLRLHDDLTASGPMNGLWQTWKPKRKAGFAWLLRFLKLTR
;
A
#
# COMPACT_ATOMS: atom_id res chain seq x y z
N MET A 1 8.89 -17.46 -11.54
CA MET A 1 9.44 -16.60 -10.47
C MET A 1 9.43 -17.39 -9.16
N SER A 2 10.58 -17.60 -8.52
CA SER A 2 10.67 -18.35 -7.25
C SER A 2 9.94 -17.58 -6.14
N ARG A 3 8.98 -18.22 -5.46
CA ARG A 3 8.28 -17.62 -4.32
C ARG A 3 9.28 -17.50 -3.18
N LYS A 4 9.75 -16.28 -2.86
CA LYS A 4 10.50 -16.04 -1.63
C LYS A 4 9.63 -16.49 -0.45
N LYS A 5 10.19 -17.35 0.41
CA LYS A 5 9.55 -17.77 1.65
C LYS A 5 9.28 -16.54 2.52
N SER A 6 8.11 -16.49 3.15
CA SER A 6 7.80 -15.43 4.11
C SER A 6 8.80 -15.45 5.26
N THR A 7 9.17 -14.26 5.72
CA THR A 7 10.06 -14.05 6.87
C THR A 7 9.23 -13.78 8.12
N GLN A 8 9.82 -13.90 9.32
CA GLN A 8 9.11 -13.58 10.56
C GLN A 8 8.54 -12.16 10.54
N ARG A 9 9.32 -11.18 10.03
CA ARG A 9 8.86 -9.80 9.88
C ARG A 9 7.61 -9.67 8.99
N ASP A 10 7.44 -10.53 7.98
CA ASP A 10 6.21 -10.52 7.17
C ASP A 10 5.00 -10.91 7.98
N LEU A 11 5.15 -11.92 8.85
CA LEU A 11 4.09 -12.40 9.71
C LEU A 11 3.76 -11.37 10.79
N ASP A 12 4.78 -10.74 11.38
CA ASP A 12 4.60 -9.68 12.37
C ASP A 12 3.81 -8.50 11.80
N LEU A 13 4.11 -8.07 10.56
CA LEU A 13 3.37 -7.02 9.87
C LEU A 13 1.93 -7.46 9.55
N LEU A 14 1.73 -8.71 9.15
CA LEU A 14 0.40 -9.27 8.88
C LEU A 14 -0.48 -9.39 10.14
N ALA A 15 0.12 -9.45 11.32
CA ALA A 15 -0.61 -9.45 12.59
C ALA A 15 -1.08 -8.04 13.03
N MET A 16 -0.59 -6.98 12.39
CA MET A 16 -0.96 -5.60 12.70
C MET A 16 -2.32 -5.19 12.11
N SER A 17 -2.74 -3.95 12.37
CA SER A 17 -3.93 -3.35 11.76
C SER A 17 -3.75 -3.18 10.24
N SER A 18 -4.86 -3.05 9.52
CA SER A 18 -4.81 -2.75 8.10
C SER A 18 -4.25 -1.35 7.87
N ILE A 19 -3.51 -1.15 6.77
CA ILE A 19 -3.01 0.17 6.39
C ILE A 19 -4.17 1.13 6.13
N ALA A 20 -5.26 0.64 5.54
CA ALA A 20 -6.47 1.43 5.31
C ALA A 20 -7.07 2.02 6.60
N SER A 21 -7.00 1.30 7.73
CA SER A 21 -7.50 1.81 9.03
C SER A 21 -6.63 2.91 9.65
N GLN A 22 -5.42 3.10 9.15
CA GLN A 22 -4.45 4.11 9.61
C GLN A 22 -4.42 5.35 8.70
N LEU A 23 -5.27 5.37 7.67
CA LEU A 23 -5.43 6.48 6.72
C LEU A 23 -6.76 7.21 6.97
N PRO A 24 -6.86 8.52 6.63
CA PRO A 24 -5.83 9.32 5.99
C PRO A 24 -4.74 9.79 6.97
N VAL A 25 -3.50 9.80 6.50
CA VAL A 25 -2.45 10.60 7.16
C VAL A 25 -2.49 12.02 6.64
N ARG A 26 -2.35 12.99 7.54
CA ARG A 26 -2.43 14.43 7.25
C ARG A 26 -1.13 15.11 7.60
N PHE A 27 -0.68 15.99 6.71
CA PHE A 27 0.47 16.86 6.89
C PHE A 27 0.04 18.24 7.36
N GLU A 28 0.99 19.01 7.90
CA GLU A 28 0.76 20.37 8.39
C GLU A 28 0.32 21.33 7.27
N ASN A 29 0.79 21.09 6.04
CA ASN A 29 0.39 21.85 4.84
C ASN A 29 -1.02 21.48 4.32
N LYS A 30 -1.82 20.72 5.09
CA LYS A 30 -3.16 20.23 4.75
C LYS A 30 -3.20 19.14 3.65
N THR A 31 -2.07 18.76 3.07
CA THR A 31 -1.99 17.59 2.19
C THR A 31 -2.37 16.32 2.97
N ALA A 32 -3.09 15.41 2.32
CA ALA A 32 -3.49 14.15 2.93
C ALA A 32 -3.38 12.99 1.94
N TRP A 33 -2.97 11.83 2.46
CA TRP A 33 -3.00 10.56 1.72
C TRP A 33 -4.16 9.73 2.24
N HIS A 34 -5.12 9.47 1.37
CA HIS A 34 -6.38 8.79 1.75
C HIS A 34 -6.37 7.29 1.51
N VAL A 35 -5.63 6.85 0.50
CA VAL A 35 -5.68 5.47 0.02
C VAL A 35 -4.26 5.00 -0.28
N PHE A 36 -3.97 3.77 0.13
CA PHE A 36 -2.78 3.05 -0.26
C PHE A 36 -3.20 1.74 -0.92
N ALA A 37 -2.90 1.59 -2.21
CA ALA A 37 -3.17 0.37 -2.96
C ALA A 37 -1.86 -0.34 -3.30
N GLY A 38 -1.71 -1.57 -2.84
CA GLY A 38 -0.57 -2.42 -3.13
C GLY A 38 -0.87 -3.41 -4.27
N GLU A 39 0.10 -3.62 -5.16
CA GLU A 39 0.06 -4.68 -6.17
C GLU A 39 0.88 -5.88 -5.71
N CYS A 40 0.35 -7.09 -5.95
CA CYS A 40 1.04 -8.33 -5.65
C CYS A 40 2.21 -8.55 -6.60
N ARG A 41 3.42 -8.74 -6.07
CA ARG A 41 4.62 -9.05 -6.91
C ARG A 41 4.56 -10.42 -7.60
N GLY A 42 3.68 -11.31 -7.14
CA GLY A 42 3.55 -12.66 -7.69
C GLY A 42 2.65 -12.74 -8.93
N CYS A 43 1.52 -12.01 -8.92
CA CYS A 43 0.51 -12.09 -9.98
C CYS A 43 0.02 -10.73 -10.51
N ASN A 44 0.60 -9.61 -10.04
CA ASN A 44 0.27 -8.23 -10.41
C ASN A 44 -1.18 -7.80 -10.13
N GLN A 45 -1.95 -8.61 -9.41
CA GLN A 45 -3.29 -8.23 -8.96
C GLN A 45 -3.21 -7.23 -7.81
N THR A 46 -4.19 -6.32 -7.73
CA THR A 46 -4.34 -5.45 -6.56
C THR A 46 -4.63 -6.31 -5.33
N ILE A 47 -3.88 -6.09 -4.25
CA ILE A 47 -4.14 -6.73 -2.96
C ILE A 47 -5.30 -5.98 -2.29
N PRO A 48 -6.35 -6.69 -1.81
CA PRO A 48 -7.44 -6.04 -1.07
C PRO A 48 -6.94 -5.28 0.16
N ASP A 49 -7.57 -4.15 0.47
CA ASP A 49 -7.13 -3.24 1.54
C ASP A 49 -7.12 -3.92 2.91
N GLU A 50 -8.07 -4.83 3.16
CA GLU A 50 -8.17 -5.66 4.36
C GLU A 50 -7.00 -6.65 4.54
N HIS A 51 -6.28 -6.95 3.45
CA HIS A 51 -5.14 -7.85 3.42
C HIS A 51 -3.80 -7.12 3.38
N LEU A 52 -3.80 -5.79 3.30
CA LEU A 52 -2.62 -4.93 3.44
C LEU A 52 -2.48 -4.49 4.90
N ARG A 53 -1.53 -5.08 5.63
CA ARG A 53 -1.36 -4.87 7.08
C ARG A 53 0.05 -4.44 7.43
N GLY A 54 0.18 -3.64 8.47
CA GLY A 54 1.45 -3.10 8.91
C GLY A 54 1.29 -1.81 9.70
N ALA A 55 2.27 -0.92 9.60
CA ALA A 55 2.31 0.33 10.35
C ALA A 55 2.51 1.55 9.43
N VAL A 56 1.81 2.64 9.76
CA VAL A 56 2.04 3.97 9.22
C VAL A 56 2.62 4.84 10.33
N THR A 57 3.89 5.21 10.22
CA THR A 57 4.62 5.95 11.26
C THR A 57 5.02 7.33 10.75
N ARG A 58 4.75 8.39 11.51
CA ARG A 58 5.29 9.72 11.21
C ARG A 58 6.78 9.75 11.56
N THR A 59 7.65 9.90 10.57
CA THR A 59 9.12 9.90 10.78
C THR A 59 9.72 11.30 10.70
N ALA A 60 9.03 12.25 10.06
CA ALA A 60 9.36 13.67 10.07
C ALA A 60 8.09 14.50 9.82
N GLN A 61 8.18 15.84 9.93
CA GLN A 61 7.01 16.70 9.68
C GLN A 61 6.45 16.55 8.26
N TRP A 62 7.35 16.37 7.29
CA TRP A 62 7.08 16.21 5.85
C TRP A 62 7.06 14.75 5.40
N CYS A 63 7.11 13.75 6.31
CA CYS A 63 7.23 12.35 5.91
C CYS A 63 6.48 11.36 6.84
N PHE A 64 5.64 10.51 6.23
CA PHE A 64 5.14 9.28 6.85
C PHE A 64 5.78 8.06 6.19
N THR A 65 6.17 7.06 6.97
CA THR A 65 6.65 5.77 6.48
C THR A 65 5.57 4.72 6.59
N ILE A 66 5.30 4.01 5.49
CA ILE A 66 4.51 2.78 5.44
C ILE A 66 5.49 1.61 5.41
N GLU A 67 5.42 0.74 6.41
CA GLU A 67 6.00 -0.60 6.38
C GLU A 67 4.85 -1.60 6.49
N ALA A 68 4.65 -2.42 5.45
CA ALA A 68 3.50 -3.30 5.37
C ALA A 68 3.82 -4.61 4.65
N SER A 69 3.04 -5.63 4.96
CA SER A 69 2.96 -6.87 4.19
C SER A 69 1.53 -7.09 3.72
N GLY A 70 1.40 -7.50 2.46
CA GLY A 70 0.13 -7.79 1.80
C GLY A 70 0.00 -9.26 1.47
N TYR A 71 -1.07 -9.91 1.93
CA TYR A 71 -1.41 -11.28 1.52
C TYR A 71 -2.28 -11.26 0.26
N CYS A 72 -1.79 -11.87 -0.82
CA CYS A 72 -2.55 -11.98 -2.05
C CYS A 72 -3.45 -13.23 -2.03
N PRO A 73 -4.79 -13.10 -2.06
CA PRO A 73 -5.67 -14.26 -2.07
C PRO A 73 -5.57 -15.09 -3.36
N GLU A 74 -5.22 -14.45 -4.48
CA GLU A 74 -5.15 -15.08 -5.81
C GLU A 74 -4.00 -16.09 -5.93
N CYS A 75 -2.77 -15.66 -5.61
CA CYS A 75 -1.58 -16.50 -5.76
C CYS A 75 -0.99 -16.98 -4.42
N ARG A 76 -1.65 -16.65 -3.30
CA ARG A 76 -1.26 -17.00 -1.93
C ARG A 76 0.17 -16.60 -1.59
N SER A 77 0.66 -15.51 -2.19
CA SER A 77 1.98 -14.95 -1.92
C SER A 77 1.89 -13.74 -1.01
N ILE A 78 2.98 -13.44 -0.33
CA ILE A 78 3.12 -12.24 0.49
C ILE A 78 4.00 -11.23 -0.26
N THR A 79 3.54 -10.00 -0.34
CA THR A 79 4.29 -8.88 -0.90
C THR A 79 4.60 -7.87 0.20
N ARG A 80 5.88 -7.54 0.37
CA ARG A 80 6.31 -6.49 1.31
C ARG A 80 6.34 -5.12 0.62
N PHE A 81 5.91 -4.11 1.36
CA PHE A 81 5.88 -2.72 1.00
C PHE A 81 6.70 -1.91 2.02
N LEU A 82 7.61 -1.09 1.51
CA LEU A 82 8.32 -0.09 2.29
C LEU A 82 8.29 1.21 1.49
N LEU A 83 7.52 2.19 1.95
CA LEU A 83 7.34 3.46 1.27
C LEU A 83 7.43 4.62 2.24
N ARG A 84 7.83 5.78 1.73
CA ARG A 84 7.69 7.08 2.36
C ARG A 84 6.70 7.91 1.56
N LEU A 85 5.72 8.46 2.25
CA LEU A 85 4.74 9.40 1.74
C LEU A 85 5.20 10.81 2.12
N HIS A 86 5.25 11.70 1.13
CA HIS A 86 5.68 13.08 1.32
C HIS A 86 4.48 14.04 1.26
N ASP A 87 4.68 15.23 1.81
CA ASP A 87 3.68 16.30 1.92
C ASP A 87 3.41 17.04 0.59
N ASP A 88 4.24 16.79 -0.43
CA ASP A 88 4.11 17.25 -1.81
C ASP A 88 3.38 16.24 -2.73
N LEU A 89 2.78 15.20 -2.14
CA LEU A 89 2.11 14.08 -2.82
C LEU A 89 3.05 13.21 -3.69
N THR A 90 4.35 13.26 -3.46
CA THR A 90 5.28 12.25 -3.97
C THR A 90 5.43 11.09 -2.99
N ALA A 91 5.79 9.92 -3.50
CA ALA A 91 6.18 8.77 -2.70
C ALA A 91 7.61 8.39 -3.03
N SER A 92 8.32 7.81 -2.07
CA SER A 92 9.63 7.21 -2.32
C SER A 92 9.74 5.83 -1.69
N GLY A 93 10.58 4.98 -2.26
CA GLY A 93 10.72 3.59 -1.84
C GLY A 93 11.79 2.85 -2.64
N PRO A 94 12.15 1.63 -2.22
CA PRO A 94 13.17 0.85 -2.90
C PRO A 94 12.64 0.31 -4.24
N MET A 95 13.22 0.78 -5.33
CA MET A 95 13.03 0.27 -6.70
C MET A 95 14.39 -0.19 -7.24
N ASN A 96 14.50 -1.48 -7.55
CA ASN A 96 15.77 -2.11 -7.99
C ASN A 96 16.94 -1.89 -7.01
N GLY A 97 16.66 -1.89 -5.70
CA GLY A 97 17.67 -1.72 -4.65
C GLY A 97 18.06 -0.26 -4.35
N LEU A 98 17.55 0.69 -5.13
CA LEU A 98 17.78 2.12 -4.92
C LEU A 98 16.51 2.80 -4.44
N TRP A 99 16.65 3.78 -3.55
CA TRP A 99 15.53 4.66 -3.20
C TRP A 99 15.25 5.58 -4.37
N GLN A 100 14.03 5.50 -4.90
CA GLN A 100 13.55 6.36 -5.97
C GLN A 100 12.29 7.09 -5.53
N THR A 101 12.04 8.26 -6.11
CA THR A 101 10.85 9.08 -5.85
C THR A 101 9.96 9.09 -7.09
N TRP A 102 8.65 8.95 -6.88
CA TRP A 102 7.67 8.97 -7.95
C TRP A 102 6.39 9.67 -7.51
N LYS A 103 5.61 10.16 -8.49
CA LYS A 103 4.23 10.61 -8.26
C LYS A 103 3.29 9.41 -8.44
N PRO A 104 2.57 8.96 -7.41
CA PRO A 104 1.62 7.88 -7.55
C PRO A 104 0.50 8.26 -8.52
N LYS A 105 0.05 7.29 -9.30
CA LYS A 105 -1.15 7.46 -10.11
C LYS A 105 -2.32 7.63 -9.16
N ARG A 106 -3.03 8.77 -9.26
CA ARG A 106 -4.30 8.94 -8.55
C ARG A 106 -5.26 7.86 -9.08
N LYS A 107 -5.69 6.93 -8.23
CA LYS A 107 -6.87 6.12 -8.55
C LYS A 107 -8.04 7.11 -8.60
N ALA A 108 -8.57 7.37 -9.80
CA ALA A 108 -9.79 8.16 -9.95
C ALA A 108 -10.87 7.53 -9.05
N GLY A 109 -11.36 8.29 -8.07
CA GLY A 109 -12.20 7.84 -6.95
C GLY A 109 -13.60 7.35 -7.32
N PHE A 110 -13.80 6.77 -8.50
CA PHE A 110 -15.11 6.36 -9.03
C PHE A 110 -15.14 4.94 -9.62
N ALA A 111 -14.04 4.18 -9.60
CA ALA A 111 -14.02 2.84 -10.19
C ALA A 111 -14.85 1.79 -9.42
N TRP A 112 -15.18 2.03 -8.14
CA TRP A 112 -16.02 1.13 -7.34
C TRP A 112 -17.53 1.29 -7.60
N LEU A 113 -17.99 2.46 -8.05
CA LEU A 113 -19.39 2.70 -8.42
C LEU A 113 -19.78 2.00 -9.74
N LEU A 114 -18.80 1.69 -10.60
CA LEU A 114 -19.05 0.99 -11.87
C LEU A 114 -19.08 -0.54 -11.73
N ARG A 115 -18.74 -1.11 -10.57
CA ARG A 115 -18.78 -2.57 -10.35
C ARG A 115 -20.18 -3.07 -9.95
N PHE A 116 -21.06 -2.17 -9.49
CA PHE A 116 -22.48 -2.48 -9.19
C PHE A 116 -23.44 -2.24 -10.37
N LEU A 117 -22.96 -1.73 -11.51
CA LEU A 117 -23.79 -1.48 -12.71
C LEU A 117 -23.61 -2.50 -13.84
N LYS A 118 -22.87 -3.60 -13.62
CA LYS A 118 -22.68 -4.69 -14.60
C LYS A 118 -23.20 -6.06 -14.12
N LEU A 119 -24.25 -6.06 -13.31
CA LEU A 119 -24.99 -7.27 -12.92
C LEU A 119 -26.50 -7.05 -13.06
N THR A 120 -26.93 -6.62 -14.25
CA THR A 120 -28.28 -6.84 -14.79
C THR A 120 -28.27 -6.60 -16.30
N ARG A 121 -27.96 -7.64 -17.07
CA ARG A 121 -28.72 -8.07 -18.26
C ARG A 121 -28.12 -9.35 -18.81
#